data_AF-X0T9Z4-F1
#
_entry.id   AF-X0T9Z4-F1
#
_cell.length_a   1.000
_cell.length_b   1.000
_cell.length_c   1.000
_cell.angle_alpha   90.00
_cell.angle_beta   90.00
_cell.angle_gamma   90.00
#
_symmetry.space_group_name_H-M   'P 1'
#
loop_
_entity.id
_entity.type
_entity.pdbx_description
1 polymer ?
#
loop_
_entity_poly.entity_id
_entity_poly.type
_entity_poly.pdbx_seq_one_letter_code
_entity_poly.pdbx_strand_id
1 'polypeptide(L)' 'MDKFKDKDWDFLIQLFKKDKTKRIIESFDRDYPTRFMLKLISNEPRLLYFLKFLP' A
#
# COMPACT_ATOMS: atom_id res chain seq x y z
N MET A 1 -6.31 -10.45 20.36
CA MET A 1 -5.09 -10.93 19.68
C MET A 1 -5.05 -10.28 18.32
N ASP A 2 -4.43 -9.11 18.23
CA ASP A 2 -4.27 -8.45 16.94
C ASP A 2 -3.32 -9.29 16.07
N LYS A 3 -3.85 -9.74 14.92
CA LYS A 3 -3.04 -10.44 13.92
C LYS A 3 -1.97 -9.52 13.32
N PHE A 4 -2.26 -8.22 13.33
CA PHE A 4 -1.41 -7.15 12.84
C PHE A 4 -0.45 -6.69 13.94
N LYS A 5 0.85 -6.85 13.72
CA LYS A 5 1.89 -6.53 14.71
C LYS A 5 2.60 -5.22 14.34
N ASP A 6 3.34 -4.65 15.29
CA ASP A 6 4.15 -3.43 15.07
C ASP A 6 5.08 -3.56 13.86
N LYS A 7 5.73 -4.72 13.70
CA LYS A 7 6.57 -5.00 12.52
C LYS A 7 5.83 -4.92 11.19
N ASP A 8 4.53 -5.24 11.16
CA ASP A 8 3.71 -5.15 9.96
C ASP A 8 3.37 -3.68 9.66
N TRP A 9 3.18 -2.86 10.71
CA TRP A 9 3.03 -1.41 10.59
C TRP A 9 4.30 -0.74 10.08
N ASP A 10 5.45 -1.07 10.66
CA ASP A 10 6.75 -0.55 10.22
C ASP A 10 7.04 -0.94 8.78
N PHE A 11 6.70 -2.18 8.41
CA PHE A 11 6.83 -2.64 7.04
C PHE A 11 5.93 -1.85 6.09
N LEU A 12 4.68 -1.57 6.49
CA LEU A 12 3.77 -0.72 5.72
C LEU A 12 4.37 0.68 5.50
N ILE A 13 4.85 1.32 6.56
CA ILE A 13 5.50 2.64 6.49
C ILE A 13 6.69 2.61 5.53
N GLN A 14 7.53 1.58 5.59
CA GLN A 14 8.68 1.44 4.69
C GLN A 14 8.28 1.32 3.22
N LEU A 15 7.16 0.65 2.91
CA LEU A 15 6.67 0.54 1.53
C LEU A 15 6.17 1.90 1.01
N PHE A 16 5.48 2.68 1.84
CA PHE A 16 4.95 4.00 1.48
C PHE A 16 6.02 5.10 1.45
N LYS A 17 7.12 4.97 2.20
CA LYS A 17 8.27 5.89 2.15
C LYS A 17 9.05 5.84 0.84
N LYS A 18 8.87 4.82 0.00
CA LYS A 18 9.58 4.72 -1.27
C LYS A 18 9.06 5.76 -2.25
N ASP A 19 9.98 6.45 -2.93
CA ASP A 19 9.64 7.51 -3.89
C ASP A 19 8.66 7.07 -4.98
N LYS A 20 8.72 5.81 -5.41
CA LYS A 20 7.75 5.27 -6.38
C LYS A 20 6.32 5.27 -5.86
N THR A 21 6.12 4.92 -4.58
CA THR A 21 4.81 4.81 -3.94
C THR A 21 4.26 6.21 -3.68
N LYS A 22 5.14 7.11 -3.23
CA LYS A 22 4.84 8.53 -3.03
C LYS A 22 4.41 9.22 -4.33
N ARG A 23 5.14 9.03 -5.43
CA ARG A 23 4.79 9.58 -6.75
C ARG A 23 3.43 9.08 -7.26
N ILE A 24 3.08 7.81 -7.00
CA ILE A 24 1.77 7.29 -7.40
C ILE A 24 0.66 7.98 -6.61
N ILE A 25 0.84 8.21 -5.31
CA ILE A 25 -0.13 8.93 -4.47
C ILE A 25 -0.28 10.39 -4.92
N GLU A 26 0.83 11.06 -5.22
CA GLU A 26 0.84 12.46 -5.65
C GLU A 26 0.26 12.67 -7.06
N SER A 27 0.40 11.66 -7.94
CA SER A 27 -0.01 11.77 -9.34
C SER A 27 -1.41 11.23 -9.64
N PHE A 28 -2.06 10.56 -8.69
CA PHE A 28 -3.35 9.93 -8.96
C PHE A 28 -4.53 10.82 -8.58
N ASP A 29 -5.50 10.86 -9.49
CA ASP A 29 -6.75 11.58 -9.30
C ASP A 29 -7.64 10.87 -8.27
N ARG A 30 -8.20 11.63 -7.32
CA ARG A 30 -8.96 11.10 -6.18
C ARG A 30 -10.30 10.49 -6.61
N ASP A 31 -10.74 10.80 -7.84
CA ASP A 31 -12.01 10.36 -8.40
C ASP A 31 -12.04 8.86 -8.73
N TYR A 32 -10.88 8.20 -8.86
CA TYR A 32 -10.79 6.78 -9.24
C TYR A 32 -9.91 5.94 -8.30
N PRO A 33 -10.35 5.71 -7.05
CA PRO A 33 -9.57 4.98 -6.04
C PRO A 33 -9.26 3.53 -6.43
N THR A 34 -10.11 2.86 -7.21
CA THR A 34 -9.86 1.49 -7.68
C THR A 34 -8.70 1.43 -8.67
N ARG A 35 -8.61 2.38 -9.61
CA ARG A 35 -7.49 2.46 -10.57
C ARG A 35 -6.19 2.83 -9.86
N PHE A 36 -6.27 3.70 -8.85
CA PHE A 36 -5.15 4.03 -7.97
C PHE A 36 -4.60 2.77 -7.30
N MET A 37 -5.48 1.99 -6.65
CA MET A 37 -5.11 0.77 -5.93
C MET A 37 -4.47 -0.27 -6.86
N LEU A 38 -5.05 -0.49 -8.04
CA LEU A 38 -4.45 -1.40 -9.03
C LEU A 38 -3.05 -0.95 -9.44
N LYS A 39 -2.87 0.34 -9.75
CA LYS A 39 -1.56 0.88 -10.12
C LYS A 39 -0.54 0.81 -8.98
N LEU A 40 -0.99 1.07 -7.76
CA LEU A 40 -0.19 0.98 -6.55
C LEU A 40 0.32 -0.45 -6.32
N ILE A 41 -0.57 -1.45 -6.44
CA ILE A 41 -0.24 -2.87 -6.31
C ILE A 41 0.69 -3.32 -7.44
N SER A 42 0.45 -2.92 -8.69
CA SER A 42 1.33 -3.26 -9.81
C SER A 42 2.76 -2.72 -9.63
N ASN A 43 2.92 -1.54 -9.02
CA ASN A 43 4.23 -0.94 -8.77
C ASN A 43 4.88 -1.41 -7.46
N GLU A 44 4.08 -1.76 -6.46
CA GLU A 44 4.53 -2.27 -5.17
C GLU A 44 3.78 -3.55 -4.78
N PRO A 45 4.09 -4.69 -5.42
CA PRO A 45 3.39 -5.95 -5.21
C PRO A 45 3.54 -6.49 -3.78
N ARG A 46 4.53 -6.01 -3.01
CA ARG A 46 4.67 -6.31 -1.58
C ARG A 46 3.47 -5.84 -0.76
N LEU A 47 2.66 -4.91 -1.26
CA LEU A 47 1.40 -4.54 -0.61
C LEU A 47 0.40 -5.70 -0.55
N LEU A 48 0.51 -6.70 -1.43
CA LEU A 48 -0.31 -7.92 -1.38
C LEU A 48 -0.11 -8.71 -0.09
N TYR A 49 1.04 -8.55 0.59
CA TYR A 49 1.29 -9.13 1.91
C TYR A 49 0.18 -8.79 2.93
N PHE A 50 -0.46 -7.64 2.76
CA PHE A 50 -1.47 -7.15 3.69
C PHE A 50 -2.88 -7.66 3.42
N LEU A 51 -3.13 -8.31 2.27
CA LEU A 51 -4.46 -8.87 1.96
C LEU A 51 -4.93 -9.90 2.99
N LYS A 52 -3.99 -10.61 3.63
CA LYS A 52 -4.29 -11.58 4.71
C LYS A 52 -4.86 -10.95 5.99
N PHE A 53 -4.80 -9.62 6.11
CA PHE A 53 -5.36 -8.87 7.23
C PHE A 53 -6.71 -8.23 6.92
N LEU A 54 -7.15 -8.28 5.66
CA LEU A 54 -8.50 -7.84 5.28
C LEU A 54 -9.53 -8.92 5.70
N PRO A 55 -10.71 -8.51 6.19
CA PRO A 55 -11.79 -9.42 6.57
C PRO A 55 -12.41 -10.14 5.37
#